data_AF-A0A519H3P0-F1
#
_entry.id   AF-A0A519H3P0-F1
#
_cell.length_a   1.000
_cell.length_b   1.000
_cell.length_c   1.000
_cell.angle_alpha   90.00
_cell.angle_beta   90.00
_cell.angle_gamma   90.00
#
_symmetry.space_group_name_H-M   'P 1'
#
loop_
_entity.id
_entity.type
_entity.pdbx_description
1 polymer ?
#
loop_
_entity_poly.entity_id
_entity_poly.type
_entity_poly.pdbx_seq_one_letter_code
_entity_poly.pdbx_strand_id
1 'polypeptide(L)'
;MSWLAAWFIYAVALQLGTGPGPALALGAALAAALAWLQAQRWRRLIVALGFPASVLALGWQGGASGLLWLLPLLLLWWLYPRQAWTEAPLFPTPRGALQ
;
A
#
# COMPACT_ATOMS: atom_id res chain seq x y z
N MET A 1 3.05 -5.28 -12.81
CA MET A 1 1.99 -6.14 -13.38
C MET A 1 1.42 -7.14 -12.39
N SER A 2 2.21 -7.66 -11.44
CA SER A 2 1.73 -8.67 -10.47
C SER A 2 0.50 -8.27 -9.67
N TRP A 3 0.40 -7.00 -9.24
CA TRP A 3 -0.77 -6.52 -8.50
C TRP A 3 -2.04 -6.42 -9.36
N LEU A 4 -1.89 -6.05 -10.64
CA LEU A 4 -3.01 -5.93 -11.57
C LEU A 4 -3.60 -7.32 -11.85
N ALA A 5 -2.75 -8.34 -12.00
CA ALA A 5 -3.19 -9.73 -12.12
C ALA A 5 -3.99 -10.21 -10.90
N ALA A 6 -3.53 -9.87 -9.68
CA ALA A 6 -4.24 -10.23 -8.44
C ALA A 6 -5.61 -9.53 -8.34
N TRP A 7 -5.67 -8.24 -8.70
CA TRP A 7 -6.92 -7.49 -8.81
C TRP A 7 -7.88 -8.07 -9.86
N PHE A 8 -7.36 -8.51 -11.00
CA PHE A 8 -8.17 -9.12 -12.04
C PHE A 8 -8.82 -10.42 -11.55
N ILE A 9 -8.04 -11.31 -10.90
CA ILE A 9 -8.60 -12.53 -10.31
C ILE A 9 -9.64 -12.21 -9.24
N TYR A 10 -9.36 -11.22 -8.37
CA TYR A 10 -10.30 -10.78 -7.35
C TYR A 10 -11.62 -10.27 -7.95
N ALA A 11 -11.55 -9.40 -8.97
CA ALA A 11 -12.72 -8.85 -9.63
C ALA A 11 -13.53 -9.93 -10.36
N VAL A 12 -12.87 -10.84 -11.08
CA VAL A 12 -13.53 -11.96 -11.76
C VAL A 12 -14.18 -12.90 -10.74
N ALA A 13 -13.50 -13.19 -9.62
CA ALA A 13 -14.05 -14.02 -8.56
C ALA A 13 -15.33 -13.39 -7.97
N LEU A 14 -15.34 -12.09 -7.71
CA LEU A 14 -16.54 -11.38 -7.25
C LEU A 14 -17.67 -11.42 -8.29
N GLN A 15 -17.35 -11.23 -9.57
CA GLN A 15 -18.33 -11.30 -10.67
C GLN A 15 -18.94 -12.71 -10.83
N LEU A 16 -18.19 -13.75 -10.49
CA LEU A 16 -18.67 -15.14 -10.44
C LEU A 16 -19.52 -15.45 -9.20
N GLY A 17 -19.79 -14.45 -8.34
CA GLY A 17 -20.58 -14.61 -7.12
C GLY A 17 -19.82 -15.23 -5.96
N THR A 18 -18.49 -15.35 -6.04
CA THR A 18 -17.71 -15.79 -4.86
C THR A 18 -17.79 -14.72 -3.78
N GLY A 19 -17.90 -15.16 -2.53
CA GLY A 19 -17.87 -14.24 -1.40
C GLY A 19 -16.57 -13.42 -1.36
N PRO A 20 -16.58 -12.21 -0.76
CA PRO A 20 -15.42 -11.33 -0.71
C PRO A 20 -14.21 -11.93 0.04
N GLY A 21 -14.45 -12.76 1.05
CA GLY A 21 -13.41 -13.50 1.77
C GLY A 21 -12.62 -14.46 0.86
N PRO A 22 -13.27 -15.46 0.23
CA PRO A 22 -12.59 -16.39 -0.68
C PRO A 22 -12.01 -15.69 -1.92
N ALA A 23 -12.69 -14.66 -2.46
CA ALA A 23 -12.13 -13.87 -3.55
C ALA A 23 -10.78 -13.23 -3.17
N LEU A 24 -10.69 -12.66 -1.96
CA LEU A 24 -9.43 -12.08 -1.47
C LEU A 24 -8.36 -13.15 -1.24
N ALA A 25 -8.74 -14.31 -0.68
CA ALA A 25 -7.79 -15.42 -0.50
C ALA A 25 -7.18 -15.85 -1.84
N LEU A 26 -7.97 -15.92 -2.92
CA LEU A 26 -7.48 -16.24 -4.27
C LEU A 26 -6.51 -15.18 -4.81
N GLY A 27 -6.87 -13.89 -4.70
CA GLY A 27 -5.98 -12.81 -5.13
C GLY A 27 -4.68 -12.76 -4.32
N ALA A 28 -4.75 -13.00 -3.01
CA ALA A 28 -3.59 -13.05 -2.12
C ALA A 28 -2.69 -14.26 -2.42
N ALA A 29 -3.27 -15.43 -2.72
CA ALA A 29 -2.52 -16.61 -3.13
C ALA A 29 -1.77 -16.38 -4.44
N LEU A 30 -2.41 -15.73 -5.43
CA LEU A 30 -1.73 -15.35 -6.68
C LEU A 30 -0.58 -14.36 -6.41
N ALA A 31 -0.82 -13.34 -5.60
CA ALA A 31 0.21 -12.36 -5.25
C ALA A 31 1.41 -13.01 -4.54
N ALA A 32 1.15 -13.97 -3.64
CA ALA A 32 2.20 -14.75 -2.96
C ALA A 32 2.98 -15.64 -3.93
N ALA A 33 2.31 -16.31 -4.86
CA ALA A 33 2.97 -17.10 -5.90
C ALA A 33 3.87 -16.24 -6.80
N LEU A 34 3.38 -15.07 -7.23
CA LEU A 34 4.17 -14.11 -8.01
C LEU A 34 5.30 -13.47 -7.20
N ALA A 35 5.17 -13.39 -5.87
CA ALA A 35 6.22 -12.90 -4.99
C ALA A 35 7.41 -13.86 -4.93
N TRP A 36 7.20 -15.18 -5.00
CA TRP A 36 8.30 -16.16 -5.03
C TRP A 36 9.24 -16.02 -6.23
N LEU A 37 8.76 -15.43 -7.33
CA LEU A 37 9.58 -15.12 -8.51
C LEU A 37 10.58 -13.97 -8.27
N GLN A 38 10.48 -13.24 -7.15
CA GLN A 38 11.34 -12.10 -6.87
C GLN A 38 12.58 -12.54 -6.07
N ALA A 39 13.77 -12.27 -6.58
CA ALA A 39 15.02 -12.58 -5.88
C ALA A 39 15.14 -11.83 -4.54
N GLN A 40 14.82 -10.54 -4.54
CA GLN A 40 15.04 -9.65 -3.41
C GLN A 40 13.91 -9.72 -2.39
N ARG A 41 14.24 -9.97 -1.12
CA ARG A 41 13.28 -10.13 -0.01
C ARG A 41 12.27 -8.99 0.07
N TRP A 42 12.72 -7.75 -0.05
CA TRP A 42 11.85 -6.56 -0.02
C TRP A 42 10.86 -6.54 -1.19
N ARG A 43 11.27 -6.94 -2.40
CA ARG A 43 10.37 -7.06 -3.56
C ARG A 43 9.34 -8.17 -3.36
N ARG A 44 9.73 -9.30 -2.74
CA ARG A 44 8.76 -10.37 -2.39
C ARG A 44 7.68 -9.82 -1.48
N LEU A 45 8.06 -9.10 -0.43
CA LEU A 45 7.12 -8.52 0.52
C LEU A 45 6.19 -7.50 -0.15
N ILE A 46 6.72 -6.60 -0.99
CA ILE A 46 5.91 -5.63 -1.75
C ILE A 46 4.93 -6.35 -2.68
N VAL A 47 5.37 -7.36 -3.42
CA VAL A 47 4.50 -8.10 -4.35
C VAL A 47 3.39 -8.86 -3.60
N ALA A 48 3.73 -9.54 -2.51
CA ALA A 48 2.78 -10.34 -1.73
C ALA A 48 1.76 -9.47 -0.97
N LEU A 49 2.21 -8.36 -0.35
CA LEU A 49 1.36 -7.53 0.51
C LEU A 49 0.61 -6.44 -0.25
N GLY A 50 1.06 -6.05 -1.43
CA GLY A 50 0.47 -4.91 -2.15
C GLY A 50 -1.00 -5.10 -2.52
N PHE A 51 -1.38 -6.27 -3.02
CA PHE A 51 -2.78 -6.58 -3.30
C PHE A 51 -3.66 -6.56 -2.04
N PRO A 52 -3.41 -7.36 -0.99
CA PRO A 52 -4.26 -7.37 0.20
C PRO A 52 -4.29 -6.00 0.89
N ALA A 53 -3.18 -5.27 0.96
CA ALA A 53 -3.15 -3.91 1.49
C ALA A 53 -4.03 -2.95 0.67
N SER A 54 -4.00 -3.04 -0.67
CA SER A 54 -4.83 -2.20 -1.53
C SER A 54 -6.33 -2.46 -1.38
N VAL A 55 -6.75 -3.72 -1.22
CA VAL A 55 -8.15 -4.07 -0.98
C VAL A 55 -8.63 -3.52 0.36
N LEU A 56 -7.80 -3.61 1.41
CA LEU A 56 -8.10 -3.01 2.70
C LEU A 56 -8.21 -1.48 2.62
N ALA A 57 -7.31 -0.83 1.88
CA ALA A 57 -7.30 0.62 1.69
C ALA A 57 -8.52 1.13 0.90
N LEU A 58 -8.95 0.37 -0.12
CA LEU A 58 -10.11 0.71 -0.95
C LEU A 58 -11.46 0.38 -0.28
N GLY A 59 -11.42 -0.22 0.91
CA GLY A 59 -12.61 -0.51 1.72
C GLY A 59 -13.15 -1.89 1.43
N TRP A 60 -12.88 -2.82 2.34
CA TRP A 60 -13.57 -4.09 2.40
C TRP A 60 -15.05 -3.83 2.74
N GLN A 61 -15.93 -3.93 1.74
CA GLN A 61 -17.40 -3.90 1.86
C GLN A 61 -18.04 -2.60 2.41
N GLY A 62 -17.51 -1.44 2.04
CA GLY A 62 -18.23 -0.17 2.19
C GLY A 62 -17.76 0.65 3.38
N GLY A 63 -17.30 1.86 3.07
CA GLY A 63 -16.86 2.84 4.07
C GLY A 63 -15.56 2.42 4.75
N ALA A 64 -14.45 2.43 4.01
CA ALA A 64 -13.15 2.51 4.67
C ALA A 64 -13.18 3.71 5.61
N SER A 65 -13.23 3.46 6.91
CA SER A 65 -13.17 4.52 7.91
C SER A 65 -11.92 5.34 7.63
N GLY A 66 -12.03 6.67 7.55
CA GLY A 66 -10.88 7.56 7.39
C GLY A 66 -9.80 7.31 8.45
N LEU A 67 -10.14 6.66 9.56
CA LEU A 67 -9.22 6.21 10.61
C LEU A 67 -8.18 5.20 10.11
N LEU A 68 -8.44 4.42 9.05
CA LEU A 68 -7.43 3.52 8.47
C LEU A 68 -6.20 4.29 7.95
N TRP A 69 -6.37 5.56 7.54
CA TRP A 69 -5.26 6.43 7.17
C TRP A 69 -4.38 6.86 8.35
N LEU A 70 -4.85 6.70 9.59
CA LEU A 70 -4.00 6.96 10.76
C LEU A 70 -2.88 5.93 10.89
N LEU A 71 -3.08 4.69 10.41
CA LEU A 71 -2.07 3.65 10.49
C LEU A 71 -0.76 4.01 9.74
N PRO A 72 -0.81 4.39 8.43
CA PRO A 72 0.40 4.83 7.74
C PRO A 72 0.96 6.14 8.30
N LEU A 73 0.12 7.06 8.78
CA LEU A 73 0.59 8.29 9.44
C LEU A 73 1.35 8.01 10.74
N LEU A 74 0.88 7.05 11.53
CA LEU A 74 1.50 6.64 12.79
C LEU A 74 2.81 5.88 12.52
N LEU A 75 2.84 5.07 11.46
CA LEU A 75 4.06 4.42 10.99
C LEU A 75 5.08 5.45 10.50
N LEU A 76 4.65 6.43 9.71
CA LEU A 76 5.49 7.56 9.29
C LEU A 76 6.01 8.31 10.52
N TRP A 77 5.16 8.65 11.47
CA TRP A 77 5.58 9.34 12.69
C TRP A 77 6.61 8.53 13.50
N TRP A 78 6.51 7.20 13.48
CA TRP A 78 7.44 6.33 14.20
C TRP A 78 8.78 6.13 13.49
N LEU A 79 8.77 5.97 12.16
CA LEU A 79 9.99 5.84 11.36
C LEU A 79 10.66 7.18 11.07
N TYR A 80 9.90 8.27 11.00
CA TYR A 80 10.43 9.57 10.64
C TYR A 80 11.22 10.13 11.83
N PRO A 81 12.54 10.34 11.68
CA PRO A 81 13.37 10.80 12.79
C PRO A 81 12.90 12.19 13.21
N ARG A 82 12.48 12.32 14.48
CA ARG A 82 12.04 13.60 15.05
C ARG A 82 13.07 14.73 14.86
N GLN A 83 14.35 14.38 14.81
CA GLN A 83 15.47 15.30 14.59
C GLN A 83 15.41 16.01 13.22
N ALA A 84 14.82 15.38 12.19
CA ALA A 84 14.68 15.99 10.87
C ALA A 84 13.66 17.14 10.82
N TRP A 85 12.77 17.25 11.81
CA TRP A 85 11.82 18.37 11.91
C TRP A 85 12.51 19.64 12.43
N THR A 86 13.49 19.48 13.32
CA THR A 86 14.26 20.60 13.90
C THR A 86 15.36 21.06 12.95
N GLU A 87 15.98 20.10 12.26
CA GLU A 87 17.10 20.33 11.34
C GLU A 87 16.65 20.63 9.91
N ALA A 88 15.33 20.64 9.63
CA ALA A 88 14.83 21.13 8.35
C ALA A 88 15.28 22.59 8.24
N PRO A 89 16.29 22.92 7.41
CA PRO A 89 16.68 24.29 7.23
C PRO A 89 15.45 24.92 6.61
N LEU A 90 14.78 25.82 7.33
CA LEU A 90 13.87 26.78 6.73
C LEU A 90 14.70 27.45 5.65
N PHE A 91 14.63 26.96 4.40
CA PHE A 91 15.45 27.40 3.30
C PHE A 91 15.37 28.93 3.31
N PRO A 92 16.41 29.62 3.81
CA PRO A 92 16.28 31.04 4.02
C PRO A 92 16.30 31.59 2.60
N THR A 93 15.15 32.06 2.12
CA THR A 93 15.05 32.63 0.78
C THR A 93 16.05 33.78 0.72
N PRO A 94 17.12 33.70 -0.08
CA PRO A 94 18.14 34.74 -0.08
C PRO A 94 17.51 36.07 -0.47
N ARG A 95 17.85 37.15 0.24
CA ARG A 95 17.42 38.50 -0.14
C ARG A 95 18.01 38.79 -1.53
N GLY A 96 17.15 38.87 -2.54
CA GLY A 96 17.54 39.11 -3.95
C GLY A 96 17.13 38.02 -4.95
N ALA A 97 16.50 36.91 -4.52
CA ALA A 97 16.14 35.81 -5.44
C ALA A 97 15.05 36.13 -6.49
N LEU A 98 14.46 37.33 -6.46
CA LEU A 98 13.39 37.78 -7.36
C LEU A 98 13.79 38.99 -8.22
N GLN A 99 15.09 39.35 -8.24
CA GLN A 99 15.65 40.34 -9.17
C GLN A 99 16.30 39.62 -10.35
#